data_AF-A0A1H6TTG4-F1
#
_entry.id   AF-A0A1H6TTG4-F1
#
_cell.length_a   1.000
_cell.length_b   1.000
_cell.length_c   1.000
_cell.angle_alpha   90.00
_cell.angle_beta   90.00
_cell.angle_gamma   90.00
#
_symmetry.space_group_name_H-M   'P 1'
#
loop_
_entity.id
_entity.type
_entity.pdbx_description
1 polymer ?
#
loop_
_entity_poly.entity_id
_entity_poly.type
_entity_poly.pdbx_seq_one_letter_code
_entity_poly.pdbx_strand_id
1 'polypeptide(L)'
;MEERKKKIIAGSLTLVVLAFLCGLYWQNHKETTTAGNLSTQDYTIGVIDLKQAMQAHPRYNDLVKLRKERSTLAAAAAVKTDFNLVNPPPVIDAQAFDDSVKQQSSQQIEENKIKLKQTVLNQKKTLGASVAAQREADLEAVREKYLNVIFNLQLQYDNLKANNEVKQQLAADIEAERQKRNQELDAVNRQYDKKIQQSLQVFIAQKQKEQQAFEAALLQKKQQEAAANRQQAQSRDDQTMKDQAMPFSVDDIMQKNEALNNKDKEITLLEDLINQDIAGIAAKIAITNHLECVFANVEVNIHALDITDDVIKEFQTTRQVTKNE
;
A
#
# COMPACT_ATOMS: atom_id res chain seq x y z
N MET A 1 -34.69 24.50 -51.36
CA MET A 1 -35.05 23.24 -50.66
C MET A 1 -35.26 22.05 -51.61
N GLU A 2 -35.04 22.17 -52.92
CA GLU A 2 -35.21 21.05 -53.86
C GLU A 2 -33.94 20.18 -54.05
N GLU A 3 -32.75 20.77 -53.90
CA GLU A 3 -31.47 20.07 -54.08
C GLU A 3 -31.19 18.99 -53.02
N ARG A 4 -31.63 19.22 -51.76
CA ARG A 4 -31.41 18.26 -50.66
C ARG A 4 -32.34 17.05 -50.74
N LYS A 5 -33.54 17.19 -51.33
CA LYS A 5 -34.48 16.07 -51.52
C LYS A 5 -34.04 15.15 -52.67
N LYS A 6 -33.45 15.69 -53.74
CA LYS A 6 -32.91 14.89 -54.86
C LYS A 6 -31.69 14.04 -54.45
N LYS A 7 -30.83 14.54 -53.55
CA LYS A 7 -29.66 13.79 -53.04
C LYS A 7 -30.03 12.63 -52.11
N ILE A 8 -31.11 12.75 -51.33
CA ILE A 8 -31.59 11.67 -50.45
C ILE A 8 -32.30 10.57 -51.26
N ILE A 9 -33.02 10.93 -52.33
CA ILE A 9 -33.66 9.95 -53.23
C ILE A 9 -32.61 9.21 -54.07
N ALA A 10 -31.56 9.92 -54.54
CA ALA A 10 -30.46 9.29 -55.29
C ALA A 10 -29.65 8.28 -54.43
N GLY A 11 -29.41 8.60 -53.15
CA GLY A 11 -28.70 7.69 -52.23
C GLY A 11 -29.51 6.45 -51.82
N SER A 12 -30.84 6.58 -51.74
CA SER A 12 -31.73 5.45 -51.46
C SER A 12 -31.83 4.48 -52.65
N LEU A 13 -31.82 5.00 -53.89
CA LEU A 13 -31.89 4.16 -55.09
C LEU A 13 -30.61 3.31 -55.28
N THR A 14 -29.44 3.88 -54.95
CA THR A 14 -28.16 3.17 -55.07
C THR A 14 -28.01 2.00 -54.08
N LEU A 15 -28.57 2.11 -52.87
CA LEU A 15 -28.50 1.03 -51.88
C LEU A 15 -29.40 -0.16 -52.25
N VAL A 16 -30.56 0.10 -52.86
CA VAL A 16 -31.48 -0.96 -53.30
C VAL A 16 -30.90 -1.73 -54.48
N VAL A 17 -30.24 -1.04 -55.43
CA VAL A 17 -29.58 -1.70 -56.57
C VAL A 17 -28.39 -2.55 -56.11
N LEU A 18 -27.61 -2.08 -55.13
CA LEU A 18 -26.46 -2.83 -54.62
C LEU A 18 -26.88 -4.08 -53.83
N ALA A 19 -27.98 -3.99 -53.06
CA ALA A 19 -28.57 -5.16 -52.38
C ALA A 19 -29.13 -6.19 -53.39
N PHE A 20 -29.72 -5.72 -54.49
CA PHE A 20 -30.24 -6.60 -55.55
C PHE A 20 -29.11 -7.29 -56.34
N LEU A 21 -28.01 -6.57 -56.62
CA LEU A 21 -26.83 -7.13 -57.27
C LEU A 21 -26.09 -8.13 -56.36
N CYS A 22 -25.98 -7.87 -55.05
CA CYS A 22 -25.45 -8.84 -54.09
C CYS A 22 -26.35 -10.08 -53.95
N GLY A 23 -27.68 -9.90 -53.97
CA GLY A 23 -28.64 -11.01 -53.97
C GLY A 23 -28.54 -11.89 -55.21
N LEU A 24 -28.40 -11.29 -56.39
CA LEU A 24 -28.19 -12.01 -57.66
C LEU A 24 -26.82 -12.70 -57.71
N TYR A 25 -25.78 -12.09 -57.14
CA TYR A 25 -24.45 -12.70 -57.03
C TYR A 25 -24.45 -13.93 -56.11
N TRP A 26 -25.17 -13.89 -54.98
CA TRP A 26 -25.35 -15.06 -54.11
C TRP A 26 -26.26 -16.14 -54.71
N GLN A 27 -27.22 -15.77 -55.55
CA GLN A 27 -28.06 -16.74 -56.24
C GLN A 27 -27.31 -17.44 -57.39
N ASN A 28 -26.40 -16.74 -58.08
CA ASN A 28 -25.54 -17.31 -59.12
C ASN A 28 -24.31 -18.06 -58.58
N HIS A 29 -23.89 -17.85 -57.33
CA HIS A 29 -22.83 -18.63 -56.67
C HIS A 29 -23.31 -19.88 -55.93
N LYS A 30 -24.61 -20.18 -56.01
CA LYS A 30 -25.07 -21.55 -55.78
C LYS A 30 -24.76 -22.33 -57.06
N GLU A 31 -23.51 -22.75 -57.21
CA GLU A 31 -23.18 -23.83 -58.14
C GLU A 31 -23.95 -25.08 -57.66
N THR A 32 -25.12 -25.25 -58.25
CA THR A 32 -25.87 -26.49 -58.27
C THR A 32 -25.04 -27.51 -59.04
N THR A 33 -24.18 -28.24 -58.33
CA THR A 33 -23.64 -29.52 -58.79
C THR A 33 -24.83 -30.47 -58.93
N THR A 34 -25.49 -30.41 -60.09
CA THR A 34 -26.58 -31.31 -60.46
C THR A 34 -25.99 -32.52 -61.16
N ALA A 35 -26.23 -33.67 -60.55
CA ALA A 35 -26.26 -35.00 -61.16
C ALA A 35 -24.98 -35.51 -61.84
N GLY A 36 -24.20 -36.28 -61.06
CA GLY A 36 -23.49 -37.44 -61.57
C GLY A 36 -24.02 -38.68 -60.84
N ASN A 37 -24.95 -39.39 -61.46
CA ASN A 37 -25.33 -40.75 -61.05
C ASN A 37 -24.09 -41.62 -61.28
N LEU A 38 -23.23 -41.74 -60.27
CA LEU A 38 -21.97 -42.47 -60.35
C LEU A 38 -22.06 -43.71 -59.45
N SER A 39 -22.10 -44.83 -60.16
CA SER A 39 -21.95 -46.20 -59.69
C SER A 39 -21.04 -46.33 -58.47
N THR A 40 -21.53 -47.06 -57.47
CA THR A 40 -20.84 -47.50 -56.26
C THR A 40 -19.68 -48.44 -56.60
N GLN A 41 -18.60 -47.92 -57.17
CA GLN A 41 -17.35 -48.65 -57.30
C GLN A 41 -16.16 -47.68 -57.32
N ASP A 42 -15.29 -47.89 -56.32
CA ASP A 42 -13.92 -47.37 -56.15
C ASP A 42 -13.70 -46.04 -55.40
N TYR A 43 -14.52 -45.72 -54.38
CA TYR A 43 -14.07 -44.80 -53.32
C TYR A 43 -13.49 -45.59 -52.15
N THR A 44 -12.20 -45.40 -51.85
CA THR A 44 -11.54 -46.06 -50.69
C THR A 44 -11.66 -45.21 -49.40
N ILE A 45 -11.96 -43.91 -49.52
CA ILE A 45 -11.92 -42.95 -48.42
C ILE A 45 -13.25 -42.17 -48.35
N GLY A 46 -13.78 -41.98 -47.13
CA GLY A 46 -14.93 -41.12 -46.85
C GLY A 46 -14.56 -39.81 -46.15
N VAL A 47 -15.41 -38.79 -46.28
CA VAL A 47 -15.27 -37.49 -45.60
C VAL A 47 -16.58 -37.14 -44.89
N ILE A 48 -16.46 -36.55 -43.70
CA ILE A 48 -17.60 -36.00 -42.94
C ILE A 48 -17.31 -34.56 -42.48
N ASP A 49 -18.26 -33.65 -42.70
CA ASP A 49 -18.26 -32.36 -42.00
C ASP A 49 -18.81 -32.58 -40.58
N LEU A 50 -17.89 -32.64 -39.62
CA LEU A 50 -18.21 -32.89 -38.23
C LEU A 50 -19.07 -31.76 -37.64
N LYS A 51 -18.88 -30.51 -38.09
CA LYS A 51 -19.66 -29.38 -37.60
C LYS A 51 -21.10 -29.46 -38.08
N GLN A 52 -21.31 -29.81 -39.35
CA GLN A 52 -22.64 -30.00 -39.92
C GLN A 52 -23.34 -31.23 -39.31
N ALA A 53 -22.61 -32.34 -39.13
CA ALA A 53 -23.13 -33.54 -38.46
C ALA A 53 -23.49 -33.29 -36.97
N MET A 54 -22.65 -32.55 -36.24
CA MET A 54 -22.93 -32.14 -34.85
C MET A 54 -24.16 -31.23 -34.76
N GLN A 55 -24.33 -30.28 -35.68
CA GLN A 55 -25.50 -29.39 -35.71
C GLN A 55 -26.81 -30.12 -35.99
N ALA A 56 -26.75 -31.18 -36.79
CA ALA A 56 -27.87 -32.05 -37.09
C ALA A 56 -28.17 -33.07 -35.97
N HIS A 57 -27.27 -33.23 -34.99
CA HIS A 57 -27.42 -34.20 -33.91
C HIS A 57 -28.61 -33.86 -32.99
N PRO A 58 -29.45 -34.85 -32.58
CA PRO A 58 -30.63 -34.59 -31.74
C PRO A 58 -30.35 -33.85 -30.43
N ARG A 59 -29.17 -34.05 -29.85
CA ARG A 59 -28.73 -33.46 -28.56
C ARG A 59 -27.96 -32.13 -28.71
N TYR A 60 -27.83 -31.60 -29.93
CA TYR A 60 -27.10 -30.35 -30.18
C TYR A 60 -27.74 -29.14 -29.47
N ASN A 61 -29.08 -29.11 -29.38
CA ASN A 61 -29.78 -28.04 -28.68
C ASN A 61 -29.46 -28.01 -27.18
N ASP A 62 -29.22 -29.16 -26.56
CA ASP A 62 -28.84 -29.26 -25.14
C ASP A 62 -27.44 -28.66 -24.92
N LEU A 63 -26.50 -28.93 -25.83
CA LEU A 63 -25.16 -28.34 -25.84
C LEU A 63 -25.20 -26.82 -26.00
N VAL A 64 -26.03 -26.29 -26.91
CA VAL A 64 -26.21 -24.84 -27.08
C VAL A 64 -26.75 -24.19 -25.80
N LYS A 65 -27.70 -24.85 -25.13
CA LYS A 65 -28.26 -24.38 -23.85
C LYS A 65 -27.19 -24.34 -22.75
N LEU A 66 -26.41 -25.41 -22.60
CA LEU A 66 -25.34 -25.48 -21.59
C LEU A 66 -24.26 -24.42 -21.81
N ARG A 67 -23.84 -24.19 -23.07
CA ARG A 67 -22.87 -23.12 -23.40
C ARG A 67 -23.41 -21.73 -23.07
N LYS A 68 -24.71 -21.48 -23.30
CA LYS A 68 -25.36 -20.21 -22.93
C LYS A 68 -25.41 -20.01 -21.42
N GLU A 69 -25.76 -21.04 -20.66
CA GLU A 69 -25.75 -21.01 -19.19
C GLU A 69 -24.35 -20.71 -18.65
N ARG A 70 -23.32 -21.39 -19.16
CA ARG A 70 -21.91 -21.14 -18.82
C ARG A 70 -21.49 -19.69 -19.09
N SER A 71 -21.83 -19.15 -20.26
CA SER A 71 -21.48 -17.76 -20.62
C SER A 71 -22.13 -16.72 -19.69
N THR A 72 -23.37 -16.98 -19.27
CA THR A 72 -24.10 -16.11 -18.36
C THR A 72 -23.48 -16.14 -16.96
N LEU A 73 -23.09 -17.33 -16.49
CA LEU A 73 -22.39 -17.49 -15.22
C LEU A 73 -21.01 -16.82 -15.22
N ALA A 74 -20.26 -16.92 -16.33
CA ALA A 74 -18.95 -16.29 -16.47
C ALA A 74 -19.04 -14.75 -16.45
N ALA A 75 -20.02 -14.17 -17.15
CA ALA A 75 -20.26 -12.72 -17.13
C ALA A 75 -20.61 -12.21 -15.72
N ALA A 76 -21.43 -12.97 -14.98
CA ALA A 76 -21.80 -12.63 -13.60
C ALA A 76 -20.64 -12.78 -12.60
N ALA A 77 -19.60 -13.54 -12.94
CA ALA A 77 -18.38 -13.66 -12.14
C ALA A 77 -17.40 -12.50 -12.41
N ALA A 78 -17.22 -12.11 -13.68
CA ALA A 78 -16.29 -11.04 -14.09
C ALA A 78 -16.63 -9.66 -13.49
N VAL A 79 -17.91 -9.28 -13.49
CA VAL A 79 -18.40 -7.99 -12.92
C VAL A 79 -18.03 -7.84 -11.43
N LYS A 80 -17.84 -8.95 -10.71
CA LYS A 80 -17.52 -8.93 -9.28
C LYS A 80 -16.03 -8.71 -9.00
N THR A 81 -15.16 -9.15 -9.90
CA THR A 81 -13.70 -9.00 -9.75
C THR A 81 -13.29 -7.54 -9.91
N ASP A 82 -13.88 -6.82 -10.84
CA ASP A 82 -13.56 -5.40 -11.10
C ASP A 82 -13.87 -4.48 -9.92
N PHE A 83 -14.92 -4.78 -9.14
CA PHE A 83 -15.30 -3.98 -7.97
C PHE A 83 -14.23 -3.98 -6.86
N ASN A 84 -13.50 -5.09 -6.68
CA ASN A 84 -12.46 -5.21 -5.65
C ASN A 84 -11.14 -4.52 -6.03
N LEU A 85 -10.86 -4.30 -7.32
CA LEU A 85 -9.64 -3.61 -7.74
C LEU A 85 -9.77 -2.07 -7.66
N VAL A 86 -10.98 -1.53 -7.72
CA VAL A 86 -11.22 -0.08 -7.81
C VAL A 86 -11.08 0.63 -6.45
N ASN A 87 -11.18 -0.08 -5.32
CA ASN A 87 -11.05 0.50 -3.98
C ASN A 87 -10.00 -0.22 -3.10
N PRO A 88 -8.69 -0.01 -3.33
CA PRO A 88 -7.66 -0.46 -2.39
C PRO A 88 -7.72 0.35 -1.07
N PRO A 89 -7.49 -0.28 0.09
CA PRO A 89 -7.52 0.41 1.38
C PRO A 89 -6.41 1.48 1.48
N PRO A 90 -6.67 2.62 2.16
CA PRO A 90 -5.71 3.70 2.28
C PRO A 90 -4.50 3.27 3.12
N VAL A 91 -3.29 3.50 2.60
CA VAL A 91 -2.04 3.25 3.32
C VAL A 91 -1.70 4.48 4.16
N ILE A 92 -1.61 4.30 5.47
CA ILE A 92 -1.23 5.36 6.43
C ILE A 92 0.28 5.61 6.33
N ASP A 93 0.68 6.82 5.94
CA ASP A 93 2.09 7.23 5.86
C ASP A 93 2.73 7.32 7.25
N ALA A 94 3.79 6.54 7.48
CA ALA A 94 4.50 6.48 8.76
C ALA A 94 5.30 7.74 9.08
N GLN A 95 5.70 8.55 8.09
CA GLN A 95 6.58 9.71 8.31
C GLN A 95 5.88 10.91 8.96
N ALA A 96 4.64 11.21 8.55
CA ALA A 96 3.86 12.32 9.12
C ALA A 96 3.63 12.19 10.65
N PHE A 97 3.59 10.96 11.15
CA PHE A 97 3.41 10.68 12.58
C PHE A 97 4.67 10.95 13.41
N ASP A 98 5.86 10.65 12.89
CA ASP A 98 7.12 10.87 13.62
C ASP A 98 7.40 12.36 13.82
N ASP A 99 7.05 13.19 12.83
CA ASP A 99 7.18 14.65 12.94
C ASP A 99 6.16 15.23 13.92
N SER A 100 4.95 14.68 13.99
CA SER A 100 3.94 15.07 14.99
C SER A 100 4.40 14.77 16.43
N VAL A 101 5.07 13.63 16.65
CA VAL A 101 5.62 13.24 17.97
C VAL A 101 6.74 14.18 18.41
N LYS A 102 7.62 14.59 17.48
CA LYS A 102 8.69 15.57 17.75
C LYS A 102 8.11 16.95 18.05
N GLN A 103 7.12 17.39 17.28
CA GLN A 103 6.47 18.69 17.50
C GLN A 103 5.75 18.73 18.86
N GLN A 104 4.99 17.68 19.21
CA GLN A 104 4.26 17.62 20.49
C GLN A 104 5.18 17.55 21.71
N SER A 105 6.31 16.86 21.61
CA SER A 105 7.27 16.77 22.71
C SER A 105 8.11 18.04 22.88
N SER A 106 8.33 18.81 21.81
CA SER A 106 9.18 20.02 21.84
C SER A 106 8.77 21.07 22.88
N GLN A 107 7.47 21.32 23.05
CA GLN A 107 6.95 22.30 24.01
C GLN A 107 7.25 21.88 25.45
N GLN A 108 7.01 20.62 25.79
CA GLN A 108 7.28 20.09 27.15
C GLN A 108 8.77 20.07 27.46
N ILE A 109 9.61 19.78 26.45
CA ILE A 109 11.07 19.84 26.59
C ILE A 109 11.52 21.28 26.90
N GLU A 110 10.97 22.28 26.19
CA GLU A 110 11.34 23.68 26.42
C GLU A 110 10.86 24.19 27.78
N GLU A 111 9.63 23.83 28.19
CA GLU A 111 9.13 24.13 29.53
C GLU A 111 10.01 23.53 30.63
N ASN A 112 10.46 22.28 30.46
CA ASN A 112 11.36 21.63 31.40
C ASN A 112 12.71 22.36 31.47
N LYS A 113 13.28 22.76 30.32
CA LYS A 113 14.51 23.57 30.27
C LYS A 113 14.37 24.90 31.01
N ILE A 114 13.24 25.59 30.88
CA ILE A 114 12.97 26.84 31.61
C ILE A 114 12.91 26.59 33.12
N LYS A 115 12.16 25.56 33.55
CA LYS A 115 12.09 25.16 34.97
C LYS A 115 13.47 24.82 35.51
N LEU A 116 14.28 24.09 34.75
CA LEU A 116 15.65 23.75 35.14
C LEU A 116 16.52 25.00 35.34
N LYS A 117 16.46 25.97 34.42
CA LYS A 117 17.18 27.25 34.57
C LYS A 117 16.79 27.97 35.86
N GLN A 118 15.49 28.01 36.19
CA GLN A 118 14.99 28.61 37.43
C GLN A 118 15.49 27.85 38.66
N THR A 119 15.44 26.51 38.63
CA THR A 119 15.95 25.66 39.72
C THR A 119 17.45 25.89 39.96
N VAL A 120 18.26 25.97 38.90
CA VAL A 120 19.71 26.26 39.01
C VAL A 120 19.95 27.66 39.59
N LEU A 121 19.18 28.66 39.17
CA LEU A 121 19.28 30.01 39.71
C LEU A 121 18.91 30.06 41.21
N ASN A 122 17.84 29.38 41.60
CA ASN A 122 17.43 29.28 42.99
C ASN A 122 18.49 28.54 43.82
N GLN A 123 19.05 27.46 43.29
CA GLN A 123 20.13 26.73 43.97
C GLN A 123 21.38 27.61 44.16
N LYS A 124 21.75 28.42 43.16
CA LYS A 124 22.85 29.39 43.29
C LYS A 124 22.59 30.38 44.42
N LYS A 125 21.36 30.92 44.52
CA LYS A 125 20.97 31.83 45.61
C LYS A 125 21.04 31.14 46.97
N THR A 126 20.52 29.92 47.08
CA THR A 126 20.57 29.12 48.31
C THR A 126 22.00 28.84 48.77
N LEU A 127 22.87 28.41 47.84
CA LEU A 127 24.29 28.19 48.13
C LEU A 127 25.01 29.48 48.54
N GLY A 128 24.67 30.61 47.91
CA GLY A 128 25.19 31.91 48.29
C GLY A 128 24.77 32.31 49.72
N ALA A 129 23.49 32.13 50.05
CA ALA A 129 22.97 32.41 51.39
C ALA A 129 23.57 31.48 52.46
N SER A 130 23.76 30.19 52.15
CA SER A 130 24.29 29.23 53.12
C SER A 130 25.74 29.50 53.53
N VAL A 131 26.52 30.15 52.66
CA VAL A 131 27.93 30.49 52.96
C VAL A 131 28.12 31.95 53.36
N ALA A 132 27.08 32.79 53.30
CA ALA A 132 27.18 34.24 53.50
C ALA A 132 27.72 34.60 54.89
N ALA A 133 27.20 33.98 55.95
CA ALA A 133 27.63 34.26 57.32
C ALA A 133 29.10 33.90 57.55
N GLN A 134 29.54 32.73 57.08
CA GLN A 134 30.93 32.31 57.21
C GLN A 134 31.86 33.18 56.35
N ARG A 135 31.45 33.53 55.13
CA ARG A 135 32.21 34.45 54.27
C ARG A 135 32.41 35.80 54.96
N GLU A 136 31.37 36.37 55.56
CA GLU A 136 31.50 37.64 56.26
C GLU A 136 32.40 37.52 57.49
N ALA A 137 32.30 36.44 58.26
CA ALA A 137 33.19 36.18 59.39
C ALA A 137 34.67 36.09 58.96
N ASP A 138 34.97 35.38 57.87
CA ASP A 138 36.33 35.26 57.35
C ASP A 138 36.85 36.60 56.79
N LEU A 139 35.98 37.40 56.16
CA LEU A 139 36.34 38.75 55.69
C LEU A 139 36.62 39.69 56.87
N GLU A 140 35.81 39.63 57.93
CA GLU A 140 36.01 40.44 59.13
C GLU A 140 37.31 40.05 59.85
N ALA A 141 37.62 38.76 59.96
CA ALA A 141 38.90 38.31 60.52
C ALA A 141 40.11 38.89 59.76
N VAL A 142 40.02 39.01 58.44
CA VAL A 142 41.06 39.70 57.64
C VAL A 142 41.06 41.20 57.92
N ARG A 143 39.89 41.86 58.01
CA ARG A 143 39.82 43.29 58.34
C ARG A 143 40.44 43.59 59.71
N GLU A 144 40.10 42.82 60.74
CA GLU A 144 40.63 42.95 62.10
C GLU A 144 42.15 42.76 62.14
N LYS A 145 42.68 41.75 61.43
CA LYS A 145 44.13 41.48 61.35
C LYS A 145 44.94 42.68 60.89
N TYR A 146 44.44 43.44 59.90
CA TYR A 146 45.15 44.60 59.34
C TYR A 146 44.76 45.94 59.96
N LEU A 147 43.62 46.00 60.66
CA LEU A 147 43.11 47.25 61.25
C LEU A 147 44.13 47.89 62.18
N ASN A 148 44.64 47.13 63.15
CA ASN A 148 45.59 47.64 64.15
C ASN A 148 46.94 48.01 63.54
N VAL A 149 47.43 47.23 62.57
CA VAL A 149 48.72 47.47 61.90
C VAL A 149 48.67 48.77 61.10
N ILE A 150 47.67 48.91 60.24
CA ILE A 150 47.50 50.11 59.41
C ILE A 150 47.23 51.33 60.29
N PHE A 151 46.38 51.20 61.32
CA PHE A 151 46.08 52.31 62.23
C PHE A 151 47.32 52.80 62.97
N ASN A 152 48.16 51.91 63.48
CA ASN A 152 49.40 52.30 64.16
C ASN A 152 50.37 53.01 63.21
N LEU A 153 50.55 52.49 61.99
CA LEU A 153 51.38 53.15 60.98
C LEU A 153 50.83 54.54 60.61
N GLN A 154 49.50 54.68 60.48
CA GLN A 154 48.84 55.96 60.22
C GLN A 154 49.08 56.95 61.37
N LEU A 155 48.96 56.51 62.62
CA LEU A 155 49.20 57.35 63.80
C LEU A 155 50.67 57.82 63.86
N GLN A 156 51.63 56.94 63.53
CA GLN A 156 53.04 57.32 63.46
C GLN A 156 53.30 58.32 62.33
N TYR A 157 52.64 58.16 61.18
CA TYR A 157 52.74 59.06 60.03
C TYR A 157 52.27 60.48 60.40
N ASP A 158 51.15 60.58 61.12
CA ASP A 158 50.56 61.85 61.52
C ASP A 158 51.37 62.58 62.61
N ASN A 159 52.02 61.84 63.51
CA ASN A 159 52.83 62.41 64.60
C ASN A 159 54.22 62.91 64.18
N LEU A 160 54.70 62.55 62.98
CA LEU A 160 56.00 62.99 62.48
C LEU A 160 55.96 64.47 62.02
N LYS A 161 56.78 65.31 62.65
CA LYS A 161 57.03 66.69 62.19
C LYS A 161 58.23 66.75 61.24
N ALA A 162 58.00 67.29 60.04
CA ALA A 162 59.00 67.77 59.08
C ALA A 162 60.03 66.79 58.45
N ASN A 163 60.13 65.53 58.86
CA ASN A 163 61.08 64.59 58.23
C ASN A 163 60.48 63.88 57.00
N ASN A 164 60.83 64.33 55.79
CA ASN A 164 60.21 63.89 54.53
C ASN A 164 60.55 62.43 54.14
N GLU A 165 61.78 61.96 54.37
CA GLU A 165 62.17 60.59 54.00
C GLU A 165 61.44 59.54 54.84
N VAL A 166 61.37 59.73 56.17
CA VAL A 166 60.68 58.81 57.07
C VAL A 166 59.17 58.79 56.78
N LYS A 167 58.58 59.94 56.44
CA LYS A 167 57.17 60.00 56.00
C LYS A 167 56.94 59.23 54.72
N GLN A 168 57.84 59.32 53.75
CA GLN A 168 57.71 58.61 52.49
C GLN A 168 57.79 57.10 52.69
N GLN A 169 58.69 56.62 53.56
CA GLN A 169 58.76 55.21 53.92
C GLN A 169 57.49 54.73 54.61
N LEU A 170 56.97 55.46 55.61
CA LEU A 170 55.72 55.09 56.29
C LEU A 170 54.53 55.07 55.33
N ALA A 171 54.46 56.01 54.38
CA ALA A 171 53.41 56.02 53.36
C ALA A 171 53.48 54.77 52.48
N ALA A 172 54.69 54.35 52.09
CA ALA A 172 54.90 53.11 51.34
C ALA A 172 54.50 51.87 52.15
N ASP A 173 54.84 51.83 53.45
CA ASP A 173 54.49 50.72 54.34
C ASP A 173 52.97 50.63 54.56
N ILE A 174 52.28 51.77 54.75
CA ILE A 174 50.81 51.83 54.84
C ILE A 174 50.18 51.26 53.56
N GLU A 175 50.66 51.67 52.39
CA GLU A 175 50.14 51.20 51.11
C GLU A 175 50.42 49.70 50.90
N ALA A 176 51.61 49.23 51.27
CA ALA A 176 51.95 47.82 51.22
C ALA A 176 51.02 46.97 52.09
N GLU A 177 50.70 47.41 53.32
CA GLU A 177 49.76 46.72 54.19
C GLU A 177 48.31 46.78 53.68
N ARG A 178 47.88 47.90 53.09
CA ARG A 178 46.58 47.99 52.40
C ARG A 178 46.49 47.03 51.23
N GLN A 179 47.55 46.89 50.44
CA GLN A 179 47.60 45.95 49.32
C GLN A 179 47.54 44.50 49.80
N LYS A 180 48.30 44.12 50.84
CA LYS A 180 48.23 42.77 51.43
C LYS A 180 46.81 42.47 51.94
N ARG A 181 46.18 43.40 52.65
CA ARG A 181 44.78 43.26 53.10
C ARG A 181 43.85 43.01 51.92
N ASN A 182 43.92 43.84 50.88
CA ASN A 182 43.03 43.69 49.72
C ASN A 182 43.26 42.34 49.01
N GLN A 183 44.52 41.88 48.88
CA GLN A 183 44.85 40.58 48.32
C GLN A 183 44.27 39.42 49.13
N GLU A 184 44.33 39.48 50.47
CA GLU A 184 43.73 38.47 51.34
C GLU A 184 42.20 38.49 51.28
N LEU A 185 41.57 39.67 51.28
CA LEU A 185 40.11 39.81 51.10
C LEU A 185 39.65 39.21 49.77
N ASP A 186 40.38 39.49 48.69
CA ASP A 186 40.11 38.90 47.37
C ASP A 186 40.31 37.38 47.36
N ALA A 187 41.30 36.87 48.08
CA ALA A 187 41.53 35.44 48.21
C ALA A 187 40.36 34.73 48.92
N VAL A 188 39.86 35.32 50.02
CA VAL A 188 38.67 34.82 50.72
C VAL A 188 37.46 34.81 49.79
N ASN A 189 37.18 35.91 49.09
CA ASN A 189 36.08 35.99 48.13
C ASN A 189 36.19 34.92 47.03
N ARG A 190 37.37 34.76 46.42
CA ARG A 190 37.63 33.74 45.40
C ARG A 190 37.44 32.32 45.94
N GLN A 191 37.82 32.06 47.19
CA GLN A 191 37.63 30.75 47.81
C GLN A 191 36.15 30.40 47.91
N TYR A 192 35.32 31.33 48.37
CA TYR A 192 33.87 31.12 48.47
C TYR A 192 33.19 31.01 47.11
N ASP A 193 33.57 31.85 46.15
CA ASP A 193 33.05 31.77 44.78
C ASP A 193 33.37 30.41 44.15
N LYS A 194 34.60 29.91 44.36
CA LYS A 194 35.01 28.58 43.90
C LYS A 194 34.19 27.47 44.56
N LYS A 195 33.96 27.53 45.87
CA LYS A 195 33.11 26.56 46.59
C LYS A 195 31.69 26.55 46.03
N ILE A 196 31.07 27.72 45.85
CA ILE A 196 29.73 27.84 45.27
C ILE A 196 29.70 27.26 43.85
N GLN A 197 30.68 27.60 43.01
CA GLN A 197 30.77 27.11 41.64
C GLN A 197 30.90 25.59 41.58
N GLN A 198 31.76 24.98 42.41
CA GLN A 198 31.94 23.53 42.46
C GLN A 198 30.64 22.82 42.86
N SER A 199 29.98 23.28 43.93
CA SER A 199 28.69 22.72 44.35
C SER A 199 27.61 22.90 43.28
N LEU A 200 27.59 24.04 42.61
CA LEU A 200 26.63 24.32 41.54
C LEU A 200 26.88 23.44 40.30
N GLN A 201 28.14 23.17 39.93
CA GLN A 201 28.49 22.29 38.82
C GLN A 201 28.00 20.86 39.07
N VAL A 202 28.20 20.33 40.28
CA VAL A 202 27.69 19.00 40.65
C VAL A 202 26.16 18.95 40.54
N PHE A 203 25.48 19.99 41.02
CA PHE A 203 24.03 20.09 40.92
C PHE A 203 23.54 20.19 39.47
N ILE A 204 24.18 21.01 38.64
CA ILE A 204 23.86 21.13 37.21
C ILE A 204 24.05 19.78 36.51
N ALA A 205 25.17 19.09 36.75
CA ALA A 205 25.44 17.79 36.16
C ALA A 205 24.38 16.74 36.56
N GLN A 206 23.95 16.73 37.82
CA GLN A 206 22.86 15.87 38.27
C GLN A 206 21.56 16.19 37.53
N LYS A 207 21.19 17.47 37.43
CA LYS A 207 19.95 17.87 36.77
C LYS A 207 19.96 17.67 35.26
N GLN A 208 21.11 17.79 34.61
CA GLN A 208 21.26 17.43 33.19
C GLN A 208 21.00 15.94 32.96
N LYS A 209 21.48 15.06 33.85
CA LYS A 209 21.16 13.62 33.78
C LYS A 209 19.67 13.36 33.96
N GLU A 210 19.04 14.01 34.93
CA GLU A 210 17.58 13.92 35.13
C GLU A 210 16.80 14.41 33.90
N GLN A 211 17.25 15.51 33.28
CA GLN A 211 16.65 16.05 32.06
C GLN A 211 16.76 15.07 30.89
N GLN A 212 17.94 14.48 30.66
CA GLN A 212 18.12 13.47 29.61
C GLN A 212 17.22 12.25 29.81
N ALA A 213 17.09 11.77 31.04
CA ALA A 213 16.18 10.67 31.37
C ALA A 213 14.72 11.05 31.13
N PHE A 214 14.32 12.28 31.49
CA PHE A 214 12.98 12.81 31.22
C PHE A 214 12.69 12.89 29.72
N GLU A 215 13.61 13.44 28.93
CA GLU A 215 13.46 13.57 27.47
C GLU A 215 13.33 12.19 26.80
N ALA A 216 14.16 11.22 27.20
CA ALA A 216 14.09 9.85 26.70
C ALA A 216 12.76 9.17 27.07
N ALA A 217 12.32 9.29 28.32
CA ALA A 217 11.05 8.73 28.78
C ALA A 217 9.84 9.38 28.08
N LEU A 218 9.88 10.69 27.84
CA LEU A 218 8.84 11.42 27.13
C LEU A 218 8.73 10.94 25.68
N LEU A 219 9.86 10.80 24.99
CA LEU A 219 9.90 10.31 23.62
C LEU A 219 9.37 8.88 23.53
N GLN A 220 9.81 7.99 24.43
CA GLN A 220 9.33 6.61 24.49
C GLN A 220 7.83 6.54 24.73
N LYS A 221 7.30 7.33 25.68
CA LYS A 221 5.87 7.40 25.96
C LYS A 221 5.08 7.86 24.74
N LYS A 222 5.55 8.88 24.03
CA LYS A 222 4.89 9.40 22.84
C LYS A 222 4.94 8.42 21.66
N GLN A 223 6.04 7.69 21.51
CA GLN A 223 6.13 6.60 20.52
C GLN A 223 5.14 5.46 20.84
N GLN A 224 5.00 5.09 22.11
CA GLN A 224 4.02 4.08 22.54
C GLN A 224 2.58 4.55 22.32
N GLU A 225 2.26 5.80 22.67
CA GLU A 225 0.94 6.41 22.39
C GLU A 225 0.65 6.44 20.88
N ALA A 226 1.63 6.80 20.05
CA ALA A 226 1.49 6.79 18.60
C ALA A 226 1.28 5.38 18.05
N ALA A 227 2.03 4.38 18.54
CA ALA A 227 1.87 2.98 18.14
C ALA A 227 0.49 2.43 18.54
N ALA A 228 0.03 2.73 19.76
CA ALA A 228 -1.30 2.33 20.23
C ALA A 228 -2.41 2.99 19.40
N ASN A 229 -2.27 4.29 19.09
CA ASN A 229 -3.22 4.99 18.23
C ASN A 229 -3.23 4.42 16.81
N ARG A 230 -2.08 4.02 16.25
CA ARG A 230 -2.01 3.33 14.95
C ARG A 230 -2.73 1.99 15.00
N GLN A 231 -2.50 1.17 16.03
CA GLN A 231 -3.20 -0.11 16.19
C GLN A 231 -4.71 0.08 16.34
N GLN A 232 -5.15 1.10 17.08
CA GLN A 232 -6.57 1.41 17.24
C GLN A 232 -7.20 1.92 15.94
N ALA A 233 -6.49 2.75 15.18
CA ALA A 233 -6.93 3.19 13.86
C ALA A 233 -7.05 2.02 12.89
N GLN A 234 -6.02 1.16 12.82
CA GLN A 234 -6.05 -0.06 12.01
C GLN A 234 -7.18 -0.99 12.42
N SER A 235 -7.44 -1.18 13.73
CA SER A 235 -8.55 -2.02 14.21
C SER A 235 -9.91 -1.44 13.82
N ARG A 236 -10.06 -0.12 13.85
CA ARG A 236 -11.28 0.57 13.41
C ARG A 236 -11.44 0.50 11.89
N ASP A 237 -10.37 0.66 11.13
CA ASP A 237 -10.38 0.53 9.68
C ASP A 237 -10.69 -0.91 9.28
N ASP A 238 -10.13 -1.92 9.96
CA ASP A 238 -10.43 -3.34 9.75
C ASP A 238 -11.88 -3.69 10.11
N GLN A 239 -12.43 -3.12 11.19
CA GLN A 239 -13.85 -3.28 11.53
C GLN A 239 -14.76 -2.59 10.50
N THR A 240 -14.43 -1.36 10.10
CA THR A 240 -15.19 -0.62 9.10
C THR A 240 -15.10 -1.29 7.73
N MET A 241 -13.94 -1.84 7.37
CA MET A 241 -13.74 -2.64 6.17
C MET A 241 -14.51 -3.96 6.25
N LYS A 242 -14.56 -4.66 7.40
CA LYS A 242 -15.42 -5.84 7.55
C LYS A 242 -16.91 -5.51 7.44
N ASP A 243 -17.32 -4.36 7.96
CA ASP A 243 -18.71 -3.88 7.89
C ASP A 243 -19.08 -3.38 6.48
N GLN A 244 -18.12 -2.87 5.70
CA GLN A 244 -18.30 -2.38 4.32
C GLN A 244 -18.02 -3.45 3.24
N ALA A 245 -17.21 -4.47 3.51
CA ALA A 245 -16.77 -5.48 2.53
C ALA A 245 -17.73 -6.66 2.36
N MET A 246 -18.98 -6.59 2.83
CA MET A 246 -19.92 -7.70 2.66
C MET A 246 -21.19 -7.27 1.92
N PRO A 247 -21.25 -7.58 0.62
CA PRO A 247 -22.35 -8.38 0.11
C PRO A 247 -21.91 -9.77 -0.38
N PHE A 248 -20.61 -10.10 -0.40
CA PHE A 248 -20.13 -11.34 -1.02
C PHE A 248 -19.03 -12.03 -0.21
N SER A 249 -19.32 -13.26 0.21
CA SER A 249 -18.37 -14.10 0.93
C SER A 249 -17.32 -14.70 -0.03
N VAL A 250 -16.14 -15.04 0.51
CA VAL A 250 -15.15 -15.86 -0.22
C VAL A 250 -15.78 -17.20 -0.66
N ASP A 251 -16.73 -17.71 0.11
CA ASP A 251 -17.52 -18.91 -0.21
C ASP A 251 -18.36 -18.74 -1.49
N ASP A 252 -18.96 -17.56 -1.72
CA ASP A 252 -19.75 -17.28 -2.94
C ASP A 252 -18.88 -17.33 -4.21
N ILE A 253 -17.63 -16.88 -4.10
CA ILE A 253 -16.67 -16.91 -5.21
C ILE A 253 -16.25 -18.35 -5.49
N MET A 254 -15.97 -19.12 -4.44
CA MET A 254 -15.58 -20.52 -4.57
C MET A 254 -16.72 -21.38 -5.16
N GLN A 255 -17.94 -21.22 -4.67
CA GLN A 255 -19.14 -21.92 -5.16
C GLN A 255 -19.41 -21.62 -6.64
N LYS A 256 -19.21 -20.37 -7.08
CA LYS A 256 -19.40 -19.98 -8.48
C LYS A 256 -18.33 -20.54 -9.40
N ASN A 257 -17.07 -20.57 -8.95
CA ASN A 257 -15.98 -21.20 -9.71
C ASN A 257 -16.20 -22.71 -9.86
N GLU A 258 -16.69 -23.36 -8.80
CA GLU A 258 -17.06 -24.77 -8.86
C GLU A 258 -18.24 -25.02 -9.82
N ALA A 259 -19.27 -24.17 -9.78
CA ALA A 259 -20.39 -24.25 -10.71
C ALA A 259 -19.96 -24.08 -12.19
N LEU A 260 -19.01 -23.17 -12.47
CA LEU A 260 -18.43 -23.02 -13.81
C LEU A 260 -17.67 -24.28 -14.25
N ASN A 261 -16.83 -24.83 -13.38
CA ASN A 261 -16.07 -26.05 -13.67
C ASN A 261 -16.99 -27.26 -13.91
N ASN A 262 -18.08 -27.37 -13.15
CA ASN A 262 -19.07 -28.43 -13.35
C ASN A 262 -19.80 -28.27 -14.69
N LYS A 263 -20.14 -27.04 -15.09
CA LYS A 263 -20.74 -26.77 -16.40
C LYS A 263 -19.77 -27.07 -17.56
N ASP A 264 -18.48 -26.80 -17.38
CA ASP A 264 -17.46 -27.13 -18.38
C ASP A 264 -17.34 -28.65 -18.56
N LYS A 265 -17.34 -29.42 -17.46
CA LYS A 265 -17.37 -30.89 -17.53
C LYS A 265 -18.62 -31.43 -18.20
N GLU A 266 -19.79 -30.86 -17.92
CA GLU A 266 -21.07 -31.26 -18.51
C GLU A 266 -21.07 -31.01 -20.03
N ILE A 267 -20.53 -29.88 -20.47
CA ILE A 267 -20.38 -29.54 -21.90
C ILE A 267 -19.43 -30.52 -22.59
N THR A 268 -18.24 -30.76 -22.02
CA THR A 268 -17.25 -31.69 -22.60
C THR A 268 -17.80 -33.10 -22.71
N LEU A 269 -18.46 -33.61 -21.66
CA LEU A 269 -19.04 -34.95 -21.67
C LEU A 269 -20.12 -35.08 -22.76
N LEU A 270 -20.99 -34.06 -22.90
CA LEU A 270 -22.02 -34.08 -23.93
C LEU A 270 -21.43 -33.98 -25.34
N GLU A 271 -20.37 -33.18 -25.52
CA GLU A 271 -19.63 -33.09 -26.78
C GLU A 271 -19.01 -34.43 -27.17
N ASP A 272 -18.37 -35.11 -26.21
CA ASP A 272 -17.76 -36.41 -26.43
C ASP A 272 -18.80 -37.48 -26.81
N LEU A 273 -19.95 -37.49 -26.13
CA LEU A 273 -21.06 -38.40 -26.48
C LEU A 273 -21.58 -38.16 -27.90
N ILE A 274 -21.81 -36.89 -28.27
CA ILE A 274 -22.27 -36.53 -29.62
C ILE A 274 -21.23 -36.97 -30.67
N ASN A 275 -19.94 -36.77 -30.40
CA ASN A 275 -18.87 -37.17 -31.30
C ASN A 275 -18.76 -38.69 -31.43
N GLN A 276 -18.95 -39.44 -30.35
CA GLN A 276 -18.98 -40.90 -30.36
C GLN A 276 -20.17 -41.44 -31.17
N ASP A 277 -21.36 -40.84 -31.03
CA ASP A 277 -22.55 -41.21 -31.80
C ASP A 277 -22.34 -40.95 -33.31
N ILE A 278 -21.79 -39.78 -33.66
CA ILE A 278 -21.41 -39.45 -35.05
C ILE A 278 -20.39 -40.46 -35.59
N ALA A 279 -19.35 -40.77 -34.81
CA ALA A 279 -18.32 -41.73 -35.21
C ALA A 279 -18.90 -43.14 -35.40
N GLY A 280 -19.82 -43.57 -34.55
CA GLY A 280 -20.49 -44.87 -34.66
C GLY A 280 -21.34 -44.98 -35.93
N ILE A 281 -22.09 -43.93 -36.27
CA ILE A 281 -22.90 -43.90 -37.50
C ILE A 281 -22.00 -43.79 -38.74
N ALA A 282 -20.95 -42.97 -38.69
CA ALA A 282 -19.97 -42.88 -39.77
C ALA A 282 -19.28 -44.22 -40.01
N ALA A 283 -18.94 -44.98 -38.95
CA ALA A 283 -18.39 -46.32 -39.07
C ALA A 283 -19.38 -47.31 -39.71
N LYS A 284 -20.66 -47.24 -39.34
CA LYS A 284 -21.73 -48.06 -39.96
C LYS A 284 -21.84 -47.78 -41.47
N ILE A 285 -21.81 -46.52 -41.86
CA ILE A 285 -21.86 -46.11 -43.27
C ILE A 285 -20.58 -46.50 -44.01
N ALA A 286 -19.42 -46.36 -43.39
CA ALA A 286 -18.14 -46.80 -43.94
C ALA A 286 -18.12 -48.30 -44.25
N ILE A 287 -18.62 -49.14 -43.33
CA ILE A 287 -18.75 -50.59 -43.54
C ILE A 287 -19.71 -50.89 -44.71
N THR A 288 -20.84 -50.19 -44.77
CA THR A 288 -21.87 -50.39 -45.80
C THR A 288 -21.36 -50.03 -47.20
N ASN A 289 -20.52 -48.99 -47.28
CA ASN A 289 -19.96 -48.47 -48.54
C ASN A 289 -18.54 -48.96 -48.84
N HIS A 290 -18.03 -49.96 -48.10
CA HIS A 290 -16.68 -50.53 -48.25
C HIS A 290 -15.52 -49.50 -48.17
N LEU A 291 -15.66 -48.48 -47.32
CA LEU A 291 -14.63 -47.46 -47.10
C LEU A 291 -13.59 -47.96 -46.07
N GLU A 292 -12.31 -47.68 -46.31
CA GLU A 292 -11.21 -48.05 -45.40
C GLU A 292 -11.07 -47.08 -44.23
N CYS A 293 -11.30 -45.79 -44.46
CA CYS A 293 -11.29 -44.76 -43.42
C CYS A 293 -12.24 -43.60 -43.74
N VAL A 294 -12.66 -42.89 -42.68
CA VAL A 294 -13.45 -41.66 -42.76
C VAL A 294 -12.67 -40.54 -42.06
N PHE A 295 -12.44 -39.43 -42.77
CA PHE A 295 -11.79 -38.25 -42.19
C PHE A 295 -12.82 -37.20 -41.78
N ALA A 296 -12.68 -36.69 -40.55
CA ALA A 296 -13.43 -35.54 -40.08
C ALA A 296 -12.77 -34.26 -40.60
N ASN A 297 -13.55 -33.42 -41.31
CA ASN A 297 -13.15 -32.10 -41.82
C ASN A 297 -11.86 -32.09 -42.64
N VAL A 298 -11.97 -32.25 -43.97
CA VAL A 298 -10.81 -32.22 -44.87
C VAL A 298 -10.76 -30.87 -45.62
N GLU A 299 -9.63 -30.16 -45.50
CA GLU A 299 -9.39 -28.85 -46.17
C GLU A 299 -8.70 -28.98 -47.54
N VAL A 300 -8.56 -30.20 -48.05
CA VAL A 300 -7.77 -30.52 -49.26
C VAL A 300 -8.60 -31.31 -50.28
N ASN A 301 -8.38 -31.08 -51.57
CA ASN A 301 -9.13 -31.70 -52.66
C ASN A 301 -8.75 -33.20 -52.80
N ILE A 302 -9.48 -34.06 -52.10
CA ILE A 302 -9.35 -35.52 -52.20
C ILE A 302 -10.56 -36.12 -52.92
N HIS A 303 -10.32 -37.13 -53.76
CA HIS A 303 -11.39 -37.95 -54.34
C HIS A 303 -11.93 -38.89 -53.25
N ALA A 304 -12.93 -38.43 -52.50
CA ALA A 304 -13.53 -39.15 -51.39
C ALA A 304 -15.05 -39.06 -51.44
N LEU A 305 -15.72 -40.05 -50.84
CA LEU A 305 -17.17 -40.06 -50.72
C LEU A 305 -17.59 -39.19 -49.53
N ASP A 306 -18.36 -38.12 -49.78
CA ASP A 306 -18.99 -37.35 -48.72
C ASP A 306 -20.16 -38.15 -48.14
N ILE A 307 -20.07 -38.49 -46.85
CA ILE A 307 -21.08 -39.26 -46.13
C ILE A 307 -21.90 -38.39 -45.16
N THR A 308 -21.73 -37.07 -45.18
CA THR A 308 -22.35 -36.14 -44.24
C THR A 308 -23.87 -36.23 -44.29
N ASP A 309 -24.48 -36.22 -45.48
CA ASP A 309 -25.94 -36.31 -45.64
C ASP A 309 -26.50 -37.68 -45.24
N ASP A 310 -25.73 -38.75 -45.46
CA ASP A 310 -26.11 -40.11 -45.05
C ASP A 310 -26.12 -40.27 -43.52
N VAL A 311 -25.10 -39.71 -42.84
CA VAL A 311 -25.04 -39.65 -41.37
C VAL A 311 -26.21 -38.85 -40.81
N ILE A 312 -26.53 -37.70 -41.42
CA ILE A 312 -27.65 -36.85 -41.02
C ILE A 312 -28.99 -37.58 -41.18
N LYS A 313 -29.16 -38.31 -42.28
CA LYS A 313 -30.37 -39.09 -42.56
C LYS A 313 -30.54 -40.24 -41.57
N GLU A 314 -29.44 -40.90 -41.18
CA GLU A 314 -29.48 -41.98 -40.20
C GLU A 314 -29.91 -41.50 -38.80
N PHE A 315 -29.47 -40.31 -38.36
CA PHE A 315 -29.98 -39.69 -37.12
C PHE A 315 -31.51 -39.55 -37.11
N GLN A 316 -32.11 -39.27 -38.26
CA GLN A 316 -33.57 -39.11 -38.39
C GLN A 316 -34.29 -40.46 -38.39
N THR A 317 -33.68 -41.50 -38.96
CA THR A 317 -34.21 -42.86 -39.01
C THR A 317 -34.19 -43.55 -37.64
N THR A 318 -33.08 -43.45 -36.89
CA THR A 318 -32.96 -44.04 -35.53
C THR A 318 -33.99 -43.45 -34.55
N ARG A 319 -34.43 -42.21 -34.77
CA ARG A 319 -35.49 -41.54 -34.00
C ARG A 319 -36.90 -42.06 -34.27
N GLN A 320 -37.18 -42.57 -35.47
CA GLN A 320 -38.50 -43.13 -35.79
C GLN A 320 -38.72 -44.51 -35.17
N VAL A 321 -37.64 -45.28 -35.00
CA VAL A 321 -37.69 -46.60 -34.35
C VAL A 321 -37.90 -46.46 -32.83
N THR A 322 -37.24 -45.50 -32.19
CA THR A 322 -37.34 -45.26 -30.74
C THR A 322 -38.58 -44.49 -30.27
N LYS A 323 -39.42 -43.99 -31.19
CA LYS A 323 -40.73 -43.36 -30.88
C LYS A 323 -41.92 -44.31 -31.05
N ASN A 324 -41.70 -45.48 -31.63
CA ASN A 324 -42.72 -46.50 -31.88
C ASN A 324 -42.58 -47.71 -30.93
N GLU A 325 -41.72 -47.61 -29.91
CA GLU A 325 -41.71 -48.43 -28.69
C GLU A 325 -42.18 -47.58 -27.51
#